data_AF-A0A256XEW6-F1
#
_entry.id   AF-A0A256XEW6-F1
#
_cell.length_a   1.000
_cell.length_b   1.000
_cell.length_c   1.000
_cell.angle_alpha   90.00
_cell.angle_beta   90.00
_cell.angle_gamma   90.00
#
_symmetry.space_group_name_H-M   'P 1'
#
loop_
_entity.id
_entity.type
_entity.pdbx_description
1 polymer ?
#
loop_
_entity_poly.entity_id
_entity_poly.type
_entity_poly.pdbx_seq_one_letter_code
_entity_poly.pdbx_strand_id
1 'polypeptide(L)'
;MDGFSPKHGWIKIDLRYLYHVHRTHEIKRKRAQSKASKKPSLKHIVSKHGERERNRARDFIHKLTTQLAKVFPNAEHGFEDLEKQGMHNKRKRHNRDIAKQNWKMIIQYMSYKSRVKLVNPKD
;
A
#
# COMPACT_ATOMS: atom_id res chain seq x y z
N MET A 1 -7.56 6.19 -2.87
CA MET A 1 -6.91 6.36 -4.18
C MET A 1 -8.04 6.63 -5.12
N ASP A 2 -7.91 7.70 -5.89
CA ASP A 2 -8.94 8.08 -6.83
C ASP A 2 -8.39 7.81 -8.22
N GLY A 3 -9.27 7.45 -9.15
CA GLY A 3 -8.92 7.19 -10.54
C GLY A 3 -10.02 7.73 -11.44
N PHE A 4 -9.71 7.80 -12.74
CA PHE A 4 -10.65 8.26 -13.73
C PHE A 4 -10.72 7.25 -14.88
N SER A 5 -11.93 7.00 -15.37
CA SER A 5 -12.18 6.23 -16.59
C SER A 5 -13.11 7.04 -17.49
N PRO A 6 -12.79 7.24 -18.78
CA PRO A 6 -13.68 7.97 -19.70
C PRO A 6 -15.11 7.38 -19.74
N LYS A 7 -15.25 6.06 -19.55
CA LYS A 7 -16.53 5.36 -19.57
C LYS A 7 -17.29 5.42 -18.24
N HIS A 8 -16.60 5.47 -17.11
CA HIS A 8 -17.21 5.32 -15.77
C HIS A 8 -17.07 6.58 -14.89
N GLY A 9 -16.38 7.61 -15.37
CA GLY A 9 -16.08 8.82 -14.62
C GLY A 9 -15.07 8.59 -13.49
N TRP A 10 -15.24 9.35 -12.42
CA TRP A 10 -14.40 9.28 -11.22
C TRP A 10 -14.67 7.99 -10.43
N ILE A 11 -13.61 7.26 -10.14
CA ILE A 11 -13.62 6.00 -9.40
C ILE A 11 -12.87 6.22 -8.09
N LYS A 12 -13.57 6.03 -6.97
CA LYS A 12 -12.98 6.12 -5.64
C LYS A 12 -12.66 4.74 -5.08
N ILE A 13 -11.39 4.48 -4.83
CA ILE A 13 -10.90 3.24 -4.23
C ILE A 13 -10.65 3.47 -2.74
N ASP A 14 -11.38 2.73 -1.90
CA ASP A 14 -11.22 2.78 -0.46
C ASP A 14 -9.96 2.01 0.00
N LEU A 15 -8.91 2.75 0.36
CA LEU A 15 -7.68 2.21 0.94
C LEU A 15 -7.64 2.33 2.47
N ARG A 16 -8.73 2.73 3.13
CA ARG A 16 -8.76 2.89 4.59
C ARG A 16 -8.43 1.59 5.30
N TYR A 17 -8.95 0.46 4.80
CA TYR A 17 -8.62 -0.85 5.36
C TYR A 17 -7.11 -1.14 5.37
N LEU A 18 -6.42 -0.85 4.26
CA LEU A 18 -4.98 -1.01 4.15
C LEU A 18 -4.23 -0.14 5.17
N TYR A 19 -4.66 1.12 5.32
CA TYR A 19 -4.13 2.01 6.36
C TYR A 19 -4.29 1.41 7.77
N HIS A 20 -5.48 0.88 8.08
CA HIS A 20 -5.77 0.27 9.38
C HIS A 20 -4.92 -0.97 9.64
N VAL A 21 -4.68 -1.82 8.63
CA VAL A 21 -3.77 -2.97 8.72
C VAL A 21 -2.37 -2.51 9.11
N HIS A 22 -1.84 -1.51 8.40
CA HIS A 22 -0.52 -0.96 8.68
C HIS A 22 -0.44 -0.36 10.08
N ARG A 23 -1.40 0.49 10.44
CA ARG A 23 -1.43 1.16 11.74
C ARG A 23 -1.53 0.18 12.92
N THR A 24 -2.38 -0.84 12.79
CA THR A 24 -2.59 -1.83 13.86
C THR A 24 -1.32 -2.63 14.13
N HIS A 25 -0.66 -3.11 13.09
CA HIS A 25 0.57 -3.89 13.26
C HIS A 25 1.77 -3.02 13.63
N GLU A 26 1.83 -1.76 13.19
CA GLU A 26 2.81 -0.77 13.68
C GLU A 26 2.75 -0.64 15.21
N ILE A 27 1.54 -0.44 15.77
CA ILE A 27 1.35 -0.32 17.22
C ILE A 27 1.75 -1.61 17.95
N LYS A 28 1.34 -2.77 17.42
CA LYS A 28 1.69 -4.08 18.01
C LYS A 28 3.20 -4.34 17.96
N ARG A 29 3.87 -4.02 16.85
CA ARG A 29 5.34 -4.11 16.73
C ARG A 29 6.04 -3.20 17.72
N LYS A 30 5.62 -1.95 17.87
CA LYS A 30 6.22 -1.01 18.83
C LYS A 30 6.18 -1.55 20.27
N ARG A 31 5.03 -2.09 20.68
CA ARG A 31 4.87 -2.74 21.98
C ARG A 31 5.78 -3.97 22.13
N ALA A 32 5.81 -4.83 21.11
CA ALA A 32 6.68 -6.01 21.11
C ALA A 32 8.17 -5.64 21.16
N GLN A 33 8.58 -4.60 20.42
CA GLN A 33 9.95 -4.11 20.36
C GLN A 33 10.42 -3.53 21.70
N SER A 34 9.56 -2.78 22.38
CA SER A 34 9.84 -2.26 23.74
C SER A 34 10.05 -3.38 24.77
N LYS A 35 9.35 -4.52 24.61
CA LYS A 35 9.59 -5.69 25.46
C LYS A 35 10.84 -6.45 25.03
N ALA A 36 11.05 -6.61 23.72
CA ALA A 36 12.18 -7.33 23.15
C ALA A 36 13.53 -6.63 23.38
N SER A 37 13.54 -5.30 23.58
CA SER A 37 14.75 -4.57 23.96
C SER A 37 15.27 -4.95 25.35
N LYS A 38 14.38 -5.37 26.26
CA LYS A 38 14.72 -5.87 27.60
C LYS A 38 14.89 -7.40 27.62
N LYS A 39 14.17 -8.12 26.75
CA LYS A 39 14.19 -9.59 26.66
C LYS A 39 14.36 -10.04 25.20
N PRO A 40 15.60 -10.27 24.73
CA PRO A 40 15.89 -10.57 23.33
C PRO A 40 15.17 -11.80 22.76
N SER A 41 14.83 -12.79 23.59
CA SER A 41 14.07 -13.98 23.16
C SER A 41 12.67 -13.64 22.59
N LEU A 42 12.13 -12.45 22.87
CA LEU A 42 10.87 -11.97 22.33
C LEU A 42 10.99 -11.30 20.95
N LYS A 43 12.19 -11.20 20.36
CA LYS A 43 12.40 -10.60 19.02
C LYS A 43 11.52 -11.25 17.94
N HIS A 44 11.28 -12.56 18.04
CA HIS A 44 10.42 -13.29 17.10
C HIS A 44 8.98 -12.74 17.03
N ILE A 45 8.47 -12.16 18.12
CA ILE A 45 7.14 -11.53 18.17
C ILE A 45 7.10 -10.26 17.30
N VAL A 46 8.20 -9.49 17.27
CA VAL A 46 8.32 -8.31 16.39
C VAL A 46 8.24 -8.75 14.93
N SER A 47 9.01 -9.78 14.56
CA SER A 47 9.01 -10.36 13.21
C SER A 47 7.64 -10.89 12.82
N LYS A 48 6.97 -11.62 13.72
CA LYS A 48 5.61 -12.16 13.52
C LYS A 48 4.58 -11.07 13.18
N HIS A 49 4.65 -9.92 13.84
CA HIS A 49 3.76 -8.79 13.49
C HIS A 49 4.14 -8.12 12.16
N GLY A 50 5.43 -8.04 11.83
CA GLY A 50 5.88 -7.57 10.52
C GLY A 50 5.41 -8.48 9.38
N GLU A 51 5.51 -9.79 9.55
CA GLU A 51 5.04 -10.76 8.58
C GLU A 51 3.52 -10.73 8.40
N ARG A 52 2.75 -10.71 9.50
CA ARG A 52 1.29 -10.62 9.45
C ARG A 52 0.78 -9.36 8.78
N GLU A 53 1.45 -8.23 8.97
CA GLU A 53 1.15 -6.99 8.25
C GLU A 53 1.38 -7.16 6.75
N ARG A 54 2.56 -7.64 6.36
CA ARG A 54 2.92 -7.85 4.95
C ARG A 54 1.93 -8.78 4.26
N ASN A 55 1.59 -9.91 4.89
CA ASN A 55 0.69 -10.90 4.30
C ASN A 55 -0.73 -10.32 4.13
N ARG A 56 -1.24 -9.58 5.11
CA ARG A 56 -2.56 -8.93 5.00
C ARG A 56 -2.60 -7.80 3.97
N ALA A 57 -1.55 -7.00 3.89
CA ALA A 57 -1.44 -5.95 2.89
C ALA A 57 -1.38 -6.55 1.47
N ARG A 58 -0.60 -7.63 1.29
CA ARG A 58 -0.53 -8.36 0.00
C ARG A 58 -1.86 -8.96 -0.39
N ASP A 59 -2.54 -9.65 0.52
CA ASP A 59 -3.86 -10.25 0.27
C ASP A 59 -4.88 -9.19 -0.19
N PHE A 60 -4.94 -8.06 0.53
CA PHE A 60 -5.81 -6.96 0.15
C PHE A 60 -5.49 -6.41 -1.24
N ILE A 61 -4.22 -6.16 -1.55
CA ILE A 61 -3.83 -5.60 -2.85
C ILE A 61 -4.05 -6.61 -3.97
N HIS A 62 -3.80 -7.90 -3.74
CA HIS A 62 -4.14 -8.93 -4.72
C HIS A 62 -5.63 -8.90 -5.05
N LYS A 63 -6.51 -8.86 -4.03
CA LYS A 63 -7.95 -8.80 -4.25
C LYS A 63 -8.36 -7.54 -4.99
N LEU A 64 -7.83 -6.38 -4.58
CA LEU A 64 -8.07 -5.10 -5.21
C LEU A 64 -7.70 -5.11 -6.70
N THR A 65 -6.46 -5.49 -7.04
CA THR A 65 -6.00 -5.45 -8.44
C THR A 65 -6.70 -6.51 -9.30
N THR A 66 -7.10 -7.65 -8.72
CA THR A 66 -7.95 -8.62 -9.43
C THR A 66 -9.33 -8.03 -9.74
N GLN A 67 -9.94 -7.33 -8.79
CA GLN A 67 -11.23 -6.68 -9.03
C GLN A 67 -11.12 -5.58 -10.09
N LEU A 68 -10.09 -4.74 -10.03
CA LEU A 68 -9.86 -3.71 -11.03
C LEU A 68 -9.69 -4.29 -12.44
N ALA A 69 -8.88 -5.35 -12.60
CA ALA A 69 -8.71 -6.01 -13.90
C ALA A 69 -10.02 -6.60 -14.45
N LYS A 70 -10.88 -7.11 -13.57
CA LYS A 70 -12.20 -7.64 -13.95
C LYS A 70 -13.21 -6.55 -14.33
N VAL A 71 -13.20 -5.43 -13.61
CA VAL A 71 -14.13 -4.31 -13.85
C VAL A 71 -13.75 -3.55 -15.12
N PHE A 72 -12.45 -3.45 -15.42
CA PHE A 72 -11.93 -2.74 -16.59
C PHE A 72 -11.17 -3.70 -17.51
N PRO A 73 -11.86 -4.68 -18.14
CA PRO A 73 -11.20 -5.62 -19.03
C PRO A 73 -10.67 -4.87 -20.26
N ASN A 74 -9.48 -5.27 -20.73
CA ASN A 74 -8.79 -4.67 -21.89
C ASN A 74 -8.46 -3.17 -21.77
N ALA A 75 -8.58 -2.59 -20.57
CA ALA A 75 -8.16 -1.22 -20.33
C ALA A 75 -6.65 -1.14 -20.11
N GLU A 76 -6.04 -0.05 -20.58
CA GLU A 76 -4.71 0.36 -20.13
C GLU A 76 -4.86 1.13 -18.81
N HIS A 77 -4.20 0.67 -17.76
CA HIS A 77 -4.25 1.30 -16.45
C HIS A 77 -3.09 2.28 -16.28
N GLY A 78 -3.41 3.57 -16.27
CA GLY A 78 -2.46 4.66 -15.99
C GLY A 78 -2.17 4.80 -14.49
N PHE A 79 -0.89 4.92 -14.15
CA PHE A 79 -0.40 5.07 -12.78
C PHE A 79 0.69 6.16 -12.75
N GLU A 80 0.54 7.22 -11.94
CA GLU A 80 1.56 8.25 -11.70
C GLU A 80 2.90 7.69 -11.21
N ASP A 81 4.03 7.84 -11.88
CA ASP A 81 5.32 7.32 -11.41
C ASP A 81 5.84 8.05 -10.16
N LEU A 82 5.34 7.66 -8.99
CA LEU A 82 5.64 8.30 -7.72
C LEU A 82 6.90 7.74 -7.06
N GLU A 83 7.84 8.63 -6.76
CA GLU A 83 8.96 8.36 -5.89
C GLU A 83 8.66 8.75 -4.43
N LYS A 84 8.35 7.76 -3.59
CA LYS A 84 8.03 7.97 -2.16
C LYS A 84 9.05 8.83 -1.40
N GLN A 85 10.35 8.68 -1.67
CA GLN A 85 11.38 9.39 -0.92
C GLN A 85 11.32 10.89 -1.20
N GLY A 86 11.11 11.28 -2.46
CA GLY A 86 10.91 12.67 -2.86
C GLY A 86 9.63 13.30 -2.31
N MET A 87 8.67 12.51 -1.81
CA MET A 87 7.42 13.02 -1.23
C MET A 87 7.51 13.32 0.28
N HIS A 88 8.57 12.87 0.96
CA HIS A 88 8.75 13.14 2.38
C HIS A 88 9.07 14.62 2.64
N ASN A 89 8.58 15.17 3.76
CA ASN A 89 8.87 16.55 4.17
C ASN A 89 9.10 16.64 5.70
N LYS A 90 9.16 17.85 6.27
CA LYS A 90 9.40 18.06 7.71
C LYS A 90 8.22 17.61 8.60
N ARG A 91 7.05 17.30 8.05
CA ARG A 91 5.83 16.96 8.80
C ARG A 91 5.75 15.45 9.06
N LYS A 92 5.93 15.06 10.33
CA LYS A 92 5.89 13.65 10.76
C LYS A 92 4.59 12.91 10.38
N ARG A 93 3.44 13.58 10.41
CA ARG A 93 2.14 12.98 10.06
C ARG A 93 2.09 12.61 8.58
N HIS A 94 2.44 13.56 7.71
CA HIS A 94 2.51 13.39 6.25
C HIS A 94 3.42 12.23 5.86
N ASN A 95 4.65 12.18 6.37
CA ASN A 95 5.59 11.11 6.05
C ASN A 95 5.07 9.74 6.50
N ARG A 96 4.38 9.68 7.64
CA ARG A 96 3.76 8.45 8.13
C ARG A 96 2.64 7.97 7.20
N ASP A 97 1.86 8.90 6.66
CA ASP A 97 0.78 8.59 5.75
C ASP A 97 1.32 8.12 4.39
N ILE A 98 2.38 8.74 3.86
CA ILE A 98 3.12 8.27 2.67
C ILE A 98 3.70 6.86 2.88
N ALA A 99 4.35 6.63 4.03
CA ALA A 99 5.00 5.36 4.32
C ALA A 99 4.02 4.17 4.26
N LYS A 100 2.75 4.41 4.60
CA LYS A 100 1.67 3.42 4.61
C LYS A 100 0.94 3.25 3.28
N GLN A 101 1.27 4.02 2.24
CA GLN A 101 0.72 3.81 0.91
C GLN A 101 1.45 2.66 0.23
N ASN A 102 0.74 1.74 -0.42
CA ASN A 102 1.38 0.59 -1.09
C ASN A 102 1.46 0.76 -2.61
N TRP A 103 1.61 2.01 -3.05
CA TRP A 103 1.77 2.46 -4.43
C TRP A 103 2.49 1.44 -5.35
N LYS A 104 3.78 1.19 -5.10
CA LYS A 104 4.59 0.28 -5.92
C LYS A 104 4.06 -1.16 -5.96
N MET A 105 3.46 -1.64 -4.87
CA MET A 105 2.88 -2.98 -4.81
C MET A 105 1.58 -3.08 -5.60
N ILE A 106 0.78 -1.99 -5.64
CA ILE A 106 -0.41 -1.91 -6.50
C ILE A 106 0.01 -2.00 -7.96
N ILE A 107 0.97 -1.18 -8.40
CA ILE A 107 1.51 -1.24 -9.78
C ILE A 107 1.99 -2.65 -10.10
N GLN A 108 2.85 -3.23 -9.25
CA GLN A 108 3.46 -4.54 -9.49
C GLN A 108 2.40 -5.64 -9.65
N TYR A 109 1.35 -5.63 -8.83
CA TYR A 109 0.29 -6.64 -8.94
C TYR A 109 -0.68 -6.35 -10.07
N MET A 110 -0.82 -5.09 -10.47
CA MET A 110 -1.63 -4.71 -11.61
C MET A 110 -0.94 -5.07 -12.93
N SER A 111 0.38 -4.88 -13.04
CA SER A 111 1.15 -5.20 -14.24
C SER A 111 1.19 -6.70 -14.55
N TYR A 112 1.09 -7.55 -13.53
CA TYR A 112 0.89 -8.99 -13.71
C TYR A 112 -0.50 -9.35 -14.29
N LYS A 113 -1.50 -8.48 -14.12
CA LYS A 113 -2.92 -8.80 -14.41
C LYS A 113 -3.50 -8.04 -15.60
N SER A 114 -2.91 -6.90 -15.97
CA SER A 114 -3.37 -6.06 -17.07
C SER A 114 -2.23 -5.18 -17.58
N ARG A 115 -2.49 -4.46 -18.67
CA ARG A 115 -1.57 -3.47 -19.23
C ARG A 115 -1.49 -2.27 -18.30
N VAL A 116 -0.28 -1.87 -17.95
CA VAL A 116 0.00 -0.75 -17.05
C VAL A 116 0.91 0.24 -17.76
N LYS A 117 0.55 1.52 -17.69
CA LYS A 117 1.37 2.64 -18.16
C LYS A 117 1.72 3.54 -17.00
N LEU A 118 3.00 3.80 -16.81
CA LEU A 118 3.48 4.80 -15.86
C LEU A 118 3.45 6.17 -16.51
N VAL A 119 2.91 7.17 -15.82
CA VAL A 119 2.80 8.56 -16.31
C VAL A 119 3.53 9.50 -15.38
N ASN A 120 4.16 10.55 -15.91
CA ASN A 120 4.84 11.53 -15.09
C ASN A 120 3.79 12.34 -14.29
N PRO A 121 3.88 12.41 -12.96
CA PRO A 121 2.93 13.17 -12.13
C PRO A 121 3.01 14.70 -12.31
N LYS A 122 3.99 15.21 -13.06
CA LYS A 122 4.20 16.65 -13.32
C LYS A 122 3.66 17.12 -14.67
N ASP A 123 3.20 16.19 -15.51
CA ASP A 123 2.55 16.47 -16.79
C ASP A 123 1.04 16.65 -16.56
#